data_AF-A0A535RJR5-F1
#
_entry.id   AF-A0A535RJR5-F1
#
_cell.length_a   1.000
_cell.length_b   1.000
_cell.length_c   1.000
_cell.angle_alpha   90.00
_cell.angle_beta   90.00
_cell.angle_gamma   90.00
#
_symmetry.space_group_name_H-M   'P 1'
#
loop_
_entity.id
_entity.type
_entity.pdbx_description
1 polymer ?
#
loop_
_entity_poly.entity_id
_entity_poly.type
_entity_poly.pdbx_seq_one_letter_code
_entity_poly.pdbx_strand_id
1 'polypeptide(L)'
;MAYDGTDYAGFQVQSNAQTVQGELERALSTVCDGAVRVTGAGRTDAGVHASGQVIDFRTASTLDGLSIGRGVNALLPEDIAVSALEPAAEDFHARFSATGRTYEYRIRHGRERDHARTFEGIVAVNDRAMAGPSAPARGLCLIAVEYGESRMTRDLDEADE
;
A
#
# COMPACT_ATOMS: atom_id res chain seq x y z
N MET A 1 -0.41 3.75 4.97
CA MET A 1 0.99 3.84 4.50
C MET A 1 1.02 4.41 3.10
N ALA A 2 1.97 5.28 2.83
CA ALA A 2 2.23 5.83 1.51
C ALA A 2 3.60 5.39 1.00
N TYR A 3 3.75 5.28 -0.32
CA TYR A 3 5.04 5.11 -0.97
C TYR A 3 5.05 5.62 -2.41
N ASP A 4 6.21 6.13 -2.84
CA ASP A 4 6.54 6.32 -4.25
C ASP A 4 7.12 5.00 -4.80
N GLY A 5 6.38 4.32 -5.66
CA GLY A 5 6.80 3.04 -6.21
C GLY A 5 7.85 3.11 -7.33
N THR A 6 8.32 4.31 -7.72
CA THR A 6 9.15 4.51 -8.93
C THR A 6 10.37 3.61 -8.99
N ASP A 7 11.08 3.47 -7.87
CA ASP A 7 12.35 2.73 -7.78
C ASP A 7 12.19 1.31 -7.20
N TYR A 8 10.95 0.84 -7.07
CA TYR A 8 10.63 -0.47 -6.51
C TYR A 8 10.07 -1.42 -7.56
N ALA A 9 10.43 -2.71 -7.44
CA ALA A 9 9.88 -3.79 -8.26
C ALA A 9 8.46 -4.23 -7.81
N GLY A 10 7.71 -3.30 -7.23
CA GLY A 10 6.37 -3.49 -6.69
C GLY A 10 6.36 -3.68 -5.17
N PHE A 11 5.18 -4.01 -4.64
CA PHE A 11 5.02 -4.22 -3.20
C PHE A 11 5.68 -5.53 -2.74
N GLN A 12 5.29 -6.65 -3.36
CA GLN A 12 5.62 -8.00 -2.88
C GLN A 12 7.13 -8.29 -2.92
N VAL A 13 7.68 -8.88 -1.85
CA VAL A 13 9.09 -9.36 -1.81
C VAL A 13 9.42 -10.28 -2.99
N GLN A 14 10.59 -10.06 -3.57
CA GLN A 14 11.21 -10.86 -4.62
C GLN A 14 12.70 -11.07 -4.27
N SER A 15 13.31 -12.15 -4.73
CA SER A 15 14.70 -12.49 -4.36
C SER A 15 15.76 -11.57 -4.95
N ASN A 16 15.45 -10.88 -6.06
CA ASN A 16 16.45 -10.23 -6.91
C ASN A 16 16.17 -8.74 -7.14
N ALA A 17 15.26 -8.14 -6.37
CA ALA A 17 14.88 -6.75 -6.55
C ALA A 17 14.43 -6.12 -5.24
N GLN A 18 14.61 -4.80 -5.14
CA GLN A 18 14.11 -4.00 -4.03
C GLN A 18 12.58 -3.86 -4.12
N THR A 19 11.89 -4.04 -3.01
CA THR A 19 10.42 -4.00 -2.94
C THR A 19 9.98 -3.28 -1.68
N VAL A 20 8.79 -2.69 -1.71
CA VAL A 20 8.24 -1.94 -0.57
C VAL A 20 8.07 -2.86 0.64
N GLN A 21 7.58 -4.09 0.44
CA GLN A 21 7.43 -5.08 1.51
C GLN A 21 8.80 -5.44 2.13
N GLY A 22 9.85 -5.58 1.32
CA GLY A 22 11.18 -5.92 1.80
C GLY A 22 11.77 -4.85 2.72
N GLU A 23 11.68 -3.57 2.32
CA GLU A 23 12.12 -2.45 3.16
C GLU A 23 11.32 -2.35 4.46
N LEU A 24 10.01 -2.56 4.38
CA LEU A 24 9.14 -2.54 5.54
C LEU A 24 9.45 -3.68 6.53
N GLU A 25 9.58 -4.92 6.04
CA GLU A 25 9.92 -6.07 6.88
C GLU A 25 11.31 -5.90 7.53
N ARG A 26 12.29 -5.32 6.81
CA ARG A 26 13.60 -4.98 7.37
C ARG A 26 13.49 -3.97 8.51
N ALA A 27 12.79 -2.86 8.29
CA ALA A 27 12.63 -1.81 9.29
C ALA A 27 11.86 -2.31 10.52
N LEU A 28 10.73 -2.99 10.31
CA LEU A 28 9.93 -3.60 11.38
C LEU A 28 10.72 -4.62 12.16
N SER A 29 11.47 -5.51 11.49
CA SER A 29 12.24 -6.53 12.19
C SER A 29 13.34 -5.94 13.07
N THR A 30 13.92 -4.82 12.63
CA THR A 30 14.92 -4.09 13.41
C THR A 30 14.29 -3.42 14.64
N VAL A 31 13.16 -2.74 14.47
CA VAL A 31 12.48 -2.01 15.56
C VAL A 31 11.84 -2.95 16.57
N CYS A 32 11.30 -4.07 16.11
CA CYS A 32 10.64 -5.06 16.95
C CYS A 32 11.58 -6.11 17.54
N ASP A 33 12.88 -6.04 17.24
CA ASP A 33 13.90 -7.02 17.66
C ASP A 33 13.48 -8.48 17.38
N GLY A 34 13.03 -8.75 16.16
CA GLY A 34 12.52 -10.07 15.78
C GLY A 34 12.04 -10.13 14.34
N ALA A 35 11.98 -11.32 13.75
CA ALA A 35 11.55 -11.46 12.37
C ALA A 35 10.07 -11.08 12.20
N VAL A 36 9.79 -10.03 11.42
CA VAL A 36 8.43 -9.57 11.10
C VAL A 36 8.12 -9.88 9.64
N ARG A 37 6.94 -10.48 9.42
CA ARG A 37 6.32 -10.62 8.10
C ARG A 37 5.07 -9.77 8.04
N VAL A 38 4.87 -9.12 6.91
CA VAL A 38 3.72 -8.23 6.70
C VAL A 38 2.81 -8.78 5.61
N THR A 39 1.52 -8.52 5.74
CA THR A 39 0.52 -8.78 4.71
C THR A 39 -0.07 -7.47 4.24
N GLY A 40 0.03 -7.19 2.95
CA GLY A 40 -0.58 -6.00 2.34
C GLY A 40 -2.06 -6.23 1.97
N ALA A 41 -2.86 -5.17 2.09
CA ALA A 41 -4.25 -5.17 1.65
C ALA A 41 -4.39 -5.37 0.13
N GLY A 42 -3.44 -4.85 -0.65
CA GLY A 42 -3.31 -5.10 -2.07
C GLY A 42 -1.84 -5.24 -2.47
N ARG A 43 -1.57 -5.99 -3.53
CA ARG A 43 -0.27 -5.95 -4.20
C ARG A 43 -0.30 -4.85 -5.24
N THR A 44 0.80 -4.11 -5.36
CA THR A 44 1.03 -3.16 -6.43
C THR A 44 2.19 -3.64 -7.29
N ASP A 45 2.07 -3.43 -8.61
CA ASP A 45 3.11 -3.79 -9.57
C ASP A 45 4.28 -2.79 -9.51
N ALA A 46 5.39 -3.11 -10.19
CA ALA A 46 6.54 -2.22 -10.27
C ALA A 46 6.17 -0.83 -10.81
N GLY A 47 6.62 0.23 -10.11
CA GLY A 47 6.33 1.62 -10.47
C GLY A 47 4.94 2.14 -10.06
N VAL A 48 4.09 1.35 -9.42
CA VAL A 48 2.79 1.81 -8.90
C VAL A 48 2.97 2.43 -7.52
N HIS A 49 2.33 3.57 -7.27
CA HIS A 49 2.40 4.29 -6.00
C HIS A 49 1.27 3.86 -5.05
N ALA A 50 1.36 4.26 -3.78
CA ALA A 50 0.22 4.24 -2.88
C ALA A 50 0.23 5.44 -1.94
N SER A 51 -0.95 5.95 -1.58
CA SER A 51 -1.13 6.89 -0.48
C SER A 51 -1.86 6.27 0.71
N GLY A 52 -2.58 5.16 0.50
CA GLY A 52 -3.42 4.52 1.51
C GLY A 52 -3.31 3.01 1.52
N GLN A 53 -2.13 2.46 1.27
CA GLN A 53 -1.89 1.03 1.51
C GLN A 53 -2.06 0.73 3.00
N VAL A 54 -2.76 -0.37 3.29
CA VAL A 54 -2.88 -0.93 4.65
C VAL A 54 -2.13 -2.25 4.70
N ILE A 55 -1.42 -2.47 5.79
CA ILE A 55 -0.67 -3.70 6.06
C ILE A 55 -1.06 -4.20 7.45
N ASP A 56 -1.04 -5.51 7.64
CA ASP A 56 -1.10 -6.14 8.96
C ASP A 56 0.17 -6.95 9.21
N PHE A 57 0.56 -7.05 10.48
CA PHE A 57 1.65 -7.89 10.94
C PHE A 57 1.47 -8.24 12.41
N ARG A 58 2.23 -9.23 12.87
CA ARG A 58 2.26 -9.67 14.27
C ARG A 58 3.66 -9.44 14.83
N THR A 59 3.74 -9.09 16.11
CA THR A 59 5.00 -8.90 16.81
C THR A 59 4.85 -9.27 18.28
N ALA A 60 5.95 -9.72 18.90
CA ALA A 60 6.05 -9.94 20.34
C ALA A 60 6.68 -8.73 21.06
N SER A 61 7.00 -7.66 20.31
CA SER A 61 7.55 -6.42 20.89
C SER A 61 6.59 -5.82 21.90
N THR A 62 7.13 -5.32 23.00
CA THR A 62 6.38 -4.59 24.04
C THR A 62 6.31 -3.08 23.76
N LEU A 63 6.87 -2.62 22.64
CA LEU A 63 6.80 -1.21 22.24
C LEU A 63 5.37 -0.84 21.85
N ASP A 64 4.94 0.35 22.25
CA ASP A 64 3.66 0.89 21.81
C ASP A 64 3.68 1.25 20.31
N GLY A 65 2.49 1.38 19.72
CA GLY A 65 2.36 1.61 18.28
C GLY A 65 2.99 2.91 17.78
N LEU A 66 3.02 3.96 18.61
CA LEU A 66 3.65 5.24 18.26
C LEU A 66 5.18 5.09 18.23
N SER A 67 5.76 4.40 19.21
CA SER A 67 7.19 4.09 19.26
C SER A 67 7.62 3.24 18.07
N ILE A 68 6.85 2.19 17.74
CA ILE A 68 7.11 1.36 16.55
C ILE A 68 7.02 2.20 15.28
N GLY A 69 5.95 2.96 15.09
CA GLY A 69 5.74 3.78 13.89
C GLY A 69 6.87 4.80 13.67
N ARG A 70 7.31 5.49 14.74
CA ARG A 70 8.44 6.43 14.68
C ARG A 70 9.75 5.74 14.35
N GLY A 71 10.05 4.62 15.01
CA GLY A 71 11.27 3.85 14.76
C GLY A 71 11.32 3.33 13.33
N VAL A 72 10.21 2.82 12.82
CA VAL A 72 10.10 2.31 11.44
C VAL A 72 10.33 3.43 10.44
N ASN A 73 9.65 4.56 10.57
CA ASN A 73 9.86 5.71 9.69
C ASN A 73 11.28 6.27 9.73
N ALA A 74 11.98 6.17 10.87
CA ALA A 74 13.38 6.59 10.96
C ALA A 74 14.36 5.66 10.19
N LEU A 75 13.95 4.43 9.90
CA LEU A 75 14.75 3.42 9.18
C LEU A 75 14.32 3.21 7.73
N LEU A 76 13.12 3.66 7.36
CA LEU A 76 12.62 3.59 6.00
C LEU A 76 13.29 4.65 5.11
N PRO A 77 13.47 4.37 3.82
CA PRO A 77 13.84 5.40 2.85
C PRO A 77 12.73 6.46 2.74
N GLU A 78 13.08 7.66 2.27
CA GLU A 78 12.16 8.82 2.24
C GLU A 78 10.91 8.64 1.36
N ASP A 79 10.97 7.67 0.45
CA ASP A 79 9.91 7.31 -0.48
C ASP A 79 8.90 6.31 0.11
N ILE A 80 9.06 5.86 1.36
CA ILE A 80 8.08 5.02 2.08
C ILE A 80 7.77 5.65 3.44
N ALA A 81 6.48 5.82 3.74
CA ALA A 81 6.04 6.41 5.01
C ALA A 81 4.87 5.65 5.66
N VAL A 82 5.03 5.30 6.93
CA VAL A 82 3.95 4.83 7.81
C VAL A 82 3.25 6.04 8.43
N SER A 83 1.99 6.23 8.06
CA SER A 83 1.16 7.36 8.52
C SER A 83 0.47 7.11 9.86
N ALA A 84 0.15 5.85 10.17
CA ALA A 84 -0.53 5.41 11.37
C ALA A 84 -0.21 3.94 11.64
N LEU A 85 -0.25 3.55 12.91
CA LEU A 85 -0.07 2.18 13.37
C LEU A 85 -0.89 1.98 14.64
N GLU A 86 -1.81 1.02 14.60
CA GLU A 86 -2.80 0.81 15.67
C GLU A 86 -2.97 -0.70 15.91
N PRO A 87 -3.26 -1.12 17.16
CA PRO A 87 -3.71 -2.47 17.42
C PRO A 87 -4.98 -2.79 16.61
N ALA A 88 -5.08 -4.03 16.13
CA ALA A 88 -6.24 -4.52 15.41
C ALA A 88 -6.79 -5.77 16.11
N ALA A 89 -8.03 -6.13 15.79
CA ALA A 89 -8.62 -7.38 16.24
C ALA A 89 -7.75 -8.58 15.83
N GLU A 90 -7.73 -9.63 16.65
CA GLU A 90 -6.92 -10.82 16.42
C GLU A 90 -7.25 -11.53 15.09
N ASP A 91 -8.50 -11.41 14.63
CA ASP A 91 -9.01 -11.95 13.37
C ASP A 91 -8.89 -10.98 12.18
N PHE A 92 -8.34 -9.78 12.38
CA PHE A 92 -8.15 -8.80 11.32
C PHE A 92 -7.14 -9.30 10.29
N HIS A 93 -7.45 -9.10 9.01
CA HIS A 93 -6.55 -9.41 7.92
C HIS A 93 -6.64 -8.32 6.86
N ALA A 94 -5.56 -7.59 6.60
CA ALA A 94 -5.56 -6.39 5.75
C ALA A 94 -6.13 -6.67 4.36
N ARG A 95 -5.83 -7.84 3.78
CA ARG A 95 -6.40 -8.29 2.49
C ARG A 95 -7.85 -8.75 2.55
N PHE A 96 -8.21 -9.65 3.45
CA PHE A 96 -9.51 -10.33 3.40
C PHE A 96 -10.63 -9.60 4.15
N SER A 97 -10.27 -8.75 5.12
CA SER A 97 -11.22 -7.88 5.81
C SER A 97 -11.61 -6.65 4.99
N ALA A 98 -10.86 -6.32 3.94
CA ALA A 98 -11.11 -5.16 3.10
C ALA A 98 -12.38 -5.34 2.25
N THR A 99 -13.29 -4.37 2.34
CA THR A 99 -14.56 -4.32 1.60
C THR A 99 -14.45 -3.58 0.28
N GLY A 100 -13.46 -2.70 0.13
CA GLY A 100 -13.24 -1.88 -1.05
C GLY A 100 -11.79 -1.42 -1.17
N ARG A 101 -11.37 -1.11 -2.39
CA ARG A 101 -10.08 -0.47 -2.70
C ARG A 101 -10.30 0.57 -3.77
N THR A 102 -9.74 1.76 -3.55
CA THR A 102 -9.87 2.88 -4.49
C THR A 102 -8.51 3.16 -5.12
N TYR A 103 -8.49 3.21 -6.45
CA TYR A 103 -7.30 3.52 -7.23
C TYR A 103 -7.55 4.79 -8.05
N GLU A 104 -6.54 5.64 -8.13
CA GLU A 104 -6.53 6.82 -9.00
C GLU A 104 -5.49 6.65 -10.08
N TYR A 105 -5.84 7.00 -11.31
CA TYR A 105 -4.91 7.08 -12.42
C TYR A 105 -4.81 8.52 -12.91
N ARG A 106 -3.62 9.12 -12.85
CA ARG A 106 -3.40 10.49 -13.32
C ARG A 106 -2.84 10.49 -14.73
N ILE A 107 -3.60 11.09 -15.66
CA ILE A 107 -3.20 11.26 -17.06
C ILE A 107 -2.97 12.75 -17.31
N ARG A 108 -1.74 13.12 -17.69
CA ARG A 108 -1.44 14.50 -18.11
C ARG A 108 -1.75 14.67 -19.60
N HIS A 109 -2.63 15.60 -19.92
CA HIS A 109 -2.94 16.02 -21.30
C HIS A 109 -2.27 17.38 -21.61
N GLY A 110 -1.54 17.50 -22.72
CA GLY A 110 -0.70 18.67 -23.06
C GLY A 110 -0.71 19.03 -24.56
N ARG A 111 -0.12 20.19 -24.94
CA ARG A 111 -0.27 20.81 -26.28
C ARG A 111 0.52 20.17 -27.43
N GLU A 112 1.40 19.21 -27.17
CA GLU A 112 1.86 18.27 -28.21
C GLU A 112 0.79 17.18 -28.37
N ARG A 113 0.31 16.96 -29.60
CA ARG A 113 -0.99 16.33 -29.88
C ARG A 113 -1.02 14.83 -29.55
N ASP A 114 -1.77 14.48 -28.50
CA ASP A 114 -2.58 13.26 -28.47
C ASP A 114 -4.05 13.65 -28.57
N HIS A 115 -4.70 13.26 -29.68
CA HIS A 115 -6.07 13.64 -29.98
C HIS A 115 -7.04 13.03 -28.95
N ALA A 116 -7.70 13.87 -28.15
CA ALA A 116 -8.68 13.44 -27.13
C ALA A 116 -9.91 12.71 -27.72
N ARG A 117 -10.15 12.79 -29.04
CA ARG A 117 -11.21 12.04 -29.74
C ARG A 117 -10.94 10.54 -29.83
N THR A 118 -9.76 10.07 -29.42
CA THR A 118 -9.39 8.65 -29.48
C THR A 118 -9.94 7.86 -28.28
N PHE A 119 -10.14 8.49 -27.11
CA PHE A 119 -10.54 7.76 -25.89
C PHE A 119 -11.97 7.20 -25.97
N GLU A 120 -12.96 8.03 -26.36
CA GLU A 120 -14.33 7.56 -26.59
C GLU A 120 -14.39 6.49 -27.70
N GLY A 121 -13.57 6.64 -28.74
CA GLY A 121 -13.45 5.64 -29.82
C GLY A 121 -12.85 4.31 -29.36
N ILE A 122 -11.80 4.33 -28.52
CA ILE A 122 -11.19 3.11 -27.97
C ILE A 122 -12.16 2.37 -27.04
N VAL A 123 -12.84 3.10 -26.15
CA VAL A 123 -13.82 2.51 -25.23
C VAL A 123 -15.01 1.93 -26.00
N ALA A 124 -15.47 2.61 -27.06
CA ALA A 124 -16.58 2.15 -27.89
C ALA A 124 -16.24 0.91 -28.75
N VAL A 125 -14.98 0.74 -29.18
CA VAL A 125 -14.55 -0.37 -30.06
C VAL A 125 -14.27 -1.66 -29.27
N ASN A 126 -14.04 -1.57 -27.95
CA ASN A 126 -13.75 -2.72 -27.07
C ASN A 126 -12.61 -3.64 -27.59
N ASP A 127 -11.62 -3.04 -28.25
CA ASP A 127 -10.43 -3.73 -28.73
C ASP A 127 -9.19 -3.17 -28.02
N ARG A 128 -8.55 -4.03 -27.22
CA ARG A 128 -7.36 -3.71 -26.42
C ARG A 128 -6.16 -3.29 -27.27
N ALA A 129 -6.09 -3.73 -28.53
CA ALA A 129 -4.95 -3.41 -29.41
C ALA A 129 -4.95 -1.93 -29.84
N MET A 130 -6.10 -1.26 -29.72
CA MET A 130 -6.28 0.14 -30.13
C MET A 130 -5.90 1.16 -29.05
N ALA A 131 -5.65 0.70 -27.82
CA ALA A 131 -5.41 1.57 -26.66
C ALA A 131 -3.99 2.19 -26.61
N GLY A 132 -3.13 1.91 -27.60
CA GLY A 132 -1.70 2.25 -27.53
C GLY A 132 -0.96 1.38 -26.50
N PRO A 133 0.34 1.66 -26.23
CA PRO A 133 1.06 0.97 -25.17
C PRO A 133 0.34 1.18 -23.83
N SER A 134 0.24 0.13 -23.01
CA SER A 134 -0.37 0.21 -21.68
C SER A 134 0.24 1.40 -20.93
N ALA A 135 -0.62 2.28 -20.45
CA ALA A 135 -0.19 3.46 -19.72
C ALA A 135 0.73 2.99 -18.57
N PRO A 136 1.97 3.51 -18.47
CA PRO A 136 2.95 2.98 -17.53
C PRO A 136 2.37 3.02 -16.10
N ALA A 137 2.73 2.05 -15.28
CA ALA A 137 2.33 1.98 -13.87
C ALA A 137 2.51 3.32 -13.10
N ARG A 138 3.44 4.16 -13.58
CA ARG A 138 3.84 5.49 -13.08
C ARG A 138 2.74 6.58 -13.07
N GLY A 139 1.48 6.20 -13.28
CA GLY A 139 0.31 7.08 -13.09
C GLY A 139 -0.73 6.50 -12.14
N LEU A 140 -0.60 5.22 -11.76
CA LEU A 140 -1.52 4.51 -10.89
C LEU A 140 -1.11 4.66 -9.43
N CYS A 141 -2.07 5.01 -8.58
CA CYS A 141 -1.89 5.10 -7.15
C CYS A 141 -3.01 4.33 -6.42
N LEU A 142 -2.66 3.46 -5.48
CA LEU A 142 -3.61 2.93 -4.50
C LEU A 142 -3.92 4.03 -3.48
N ILE A 143 -5.12 4.60 -3.55
CA ILE A 143 -5.51 5.76 -2.75
C ILE A 143 -5.98 5.37 -1.36
N ALA A 144 -6.83 4.35 -1.27
CA ALA A 144 -7.44 3.94 0.00
C ALA A 144 -7.86 2.47 -0.02
N VAL A 145 -7.91 1.90 1.17
CA VAL A 145 -8.52 0.59 1.45
C VAL A 145 -9.61 0.79 2.47
N GLU A 146 -10.79 0.25 2.18
CA GLU A 146 -11.97 0.37 3.02
C GLU A 146 -12.18 -0.91 3.82
N TYR A 147 -12.60 -0.75 5.06
CA TYR A 147 -12.98 -1.82 5.97
C TYR A 147 -14.37 -1.53 6.53
N GLY A 148 -15.18 -2.56 6.77
CA GLY A 148 -16.50 -2.39 7.40
C GLY A 148 -16.38 -1.92 8.86
N GLU A 149 -17.39 -1.20 9.35
CA GLU A 149 -17.38 -0.48 10.64
C GLU A 149 -17.19 -1.34 11.91
N SER A 150 -17.05 -2.67 11.81
CA SER A 150 -17.12 -3.57 12.96
C SER A 150 -15.78 -4.14 13.45
N ARG A 151 -14.61 -3.76 12.91
CA ARG A 151 -13.36 -4.51 13.16
C ARG A 151 -12.10 -3.74 13.55
N MET A 152 -12.21 -2.45 13.91
CA MET A 152 -11.16 -1.79 14.68
C MET A 152 -11.64 -1.76 16.13
N THR A 153 -11.23 -2.76 16.92
CA THR A 153 -11.77 -3.02 18.26
C THR A 153 -11.51 -1.84 19.19
N ARG A 154 -12.60 -1.27 19.71
CA ARG A 154 -12.72 -0.95 21.13
C ARG A 154 -12.43 -2.24 21.88
N ASP A 155 -11.41 -2.28 22.72
CA ASP A 155 -11.27 -3.18 23.87
C ASP A 155 -9.97 -2.81 24.61
N LEU A 156 -10.05 -1.79 25.48
CA LEU A 156 -9.08 -1.54 26.55
C LEU A 156 -9.72 -1.17 27.90
N ASP A 157 -11.04 -1.21 28.02
CA ASP A 157 -11.73 -1.00 29.30
C ASP A 157 -12.53 -2.27 29.62
N GLU A 158 -11.98 -3.11 30.50
CA GLU A 158 -12.66 -4.08 31.41
C GLU A 158 -11.71 -5.24 31.77
N ALA A 159 -10.70 -4.93 32.58
CA ALA A 159 -10.00 -5.92 33.42
C ALA A 159 -9.33 -5.21 34.61
N ASP A 160 -10.13 -4.55 35.43
CA ASP A 160 -9.80 -4.24 36.83
C ASP A 160 -11.11 -4.02 37.58
N GLU A 161 -11.68 -5.12 38.11
CA GLU A 161 -12.49 -5.16 39.34
C GLU A 161 -12.56 -6.60 39.88
#